data_AF-A0A8B4Q909-F1
#
_entry.id   AF-A0A8B4Q909-F1
#
_cell.length_a   1.000
_cell.length_b   1.000
_cell.length_c   1.000
_cell.angle_alpha   90.00
_cell.angle_beta   90.00
_cell.angle_gamma   90.00
#
_symmetry.space_group_name_H-M   'P 1'
#
loop_
_entity.id
_entity.type
_entity.pdbx_description
1 polymer ?
#
loop_
_entity_poly.entity_id
_entity_poly.type
_entity_poly.pdbx_seq_one_letter_code
_entity_poly.pdbx_strand_id
1 'polypeptide(L)'
;MAEKIEGVKHEGILSKGFGLIPRMLTRDKDLSIEAKAIYAYLAAFAGNNTEAFPSVELICSELNISENRYHKHRKALLEKQYIRIRRERLETGFSKNHYELVQMIPDTVSLQNVGIGNVGIRIVGIQNEGTNSNSLNKNNINSNSNKENITSCKQDNAYSEIIDYLNLKANTKYRSTAGATKKLIKARIEEGFTVDDFKMVIDKKVAAWLHDPQFNQYLRPSTLFQASKFEGYLNERVRGYEGNRTSVTKVYSDDINF
;
A
#
# COMPACT_ATOMS: atom_id res chain seq x y z
N MET A 1 34.68 48.69 5.94
CA MET A 1 33.24 48.78 5.62
C MET A 1 32.89 47.59 4.76
N ALA A 2 32.09 46.64 5.26
CA ALA A 2 31.55 45.58 4.42
C ALA A 2 30.27 46.13 3.77
N GLU A 3 30.29 46.32 2.45
CA GLU A 3 29.07 46.60 1.70
C GLU A 3 28.10 45.44 1.89
N LYS A 4 26.95 45.74 2.48
CA LYS A 4 25.85 44.80 2.64
C LYS A 4 25.26 44.64 1.24
N ILE A 5 25.62 43.56 0.54
CA ILE A 5 25.03 43.22 -0.76
C ILE A 5 23.52 43.08 -0.52
N GLU A 6 22.74 44.05 -0.99
CA GLU A 6 21.30 44.02 -0.92
C GLU A 6 20.84 42.85 -1.80
N GLY A 7 20.27 41.82 -1.19
CA GLY A 7 19.75 40.66 -1.92
C GLY A 7 18.70 41.11 -2.94
N VAL A 8 18.64 40.42 -4.08
CA VAL A 8 17.68 40.70 -5.16
C VAL A 8 16.26 40.69 -4.59
N LYS A 9 15.56 41.84 -4.64
CA LYS A 9 14.15 41.94 -4.24
C LYS A 9 13.28 41.40 -5.37
N HIS A 10 12.52 40.34 -5.09
CA HIS A 10 11.54 39.78 -6.02
C HIS A 10 10.16 40.39 -5.78
N GLU A 11 9.59 41.05 -6.78
CA GLU A 11 8.25 41.67 -6.71
C GLU A 11 7.18 40.80 -7.40
N GLY A 12 5.91 41.12 -7.15
CA GLY A 12 4.77 40.47 -7.81
C GLY A 12 4.61 38.99 -7.45
N ILE A 13 4.28 38.14 -8.43
CA ILE A 13 4.01 36.70 -8.19
C ILE A 13 5.21 35.93 -7.62
N LEU A 14 6.43 36.39 -7.89
CA LEU A 14 7.67 35.76 -7.42
C LEU A 14 8.01 36.12 -5.97
N SER A 15 7.33 37.12 -5.40
CA SER A 15 7.55 37.55 -4.01
C SER A 15 7.24 36.46 -2.99
N LYS A 16 6.38 35.49 -3.34
CA LYS A 16 6.04 34.32 -2.51
C LYS A 16 6.93 33.11 -2.73
N GLY A 17 8.00 33.25 -3.51
CA GLY A 17 8.91 32.17 -3.88
C GLY A 17 8.63 31.58 -5.26
N PHE A 18 9.65 30.95 -5.82
CA PHE A 18 9.62 30.29 -7.12
C PHE A 18 10.65 29.16 -7.14
N GLY A 19 10.48 28.20 -8.04
CA GLY A 19 11.35 27.03 -8.13
C GLY A 19 11.83 26.75 -9.54
N LEU A 20 12.98 26.09 -9.66
CA LEU A 20 13.48 25.60 -10.93
C LEU A 20 12.90 24.22 -11.26
N ILE A 21 12.32 24.09 -12.45
CA ILE A 21 11.80 22.82 -12.95
C ILE A 21 12.67 22.37 -14.14
N PRO A 22 13.43 21.27 -14.03
CA PRO A 22 14.28 20.80 -15.11
C PRO A 22 13.48 20.38 -16.34
N ARG A 23 13.97 20.75 -17.54
CA ARG A 23 13.34 20.35 -18.81
C ARG A 23 13.22 18.83 -18.93
N MET A 24 14.21 18.09 -18.43
CA MET A 24 14.21 16.63 -18.46
C MET A 24 12.95 16.04 -17.80
N LEU A 25 12.58 16.54 -16.62
CA LEU A 25 11.36 16.13 -15.92
C LEU A 25 10.10 16.49 -16.71
N THR A 26 10.02 17.70 -17.27
CA THR A 26 8.85 18.12 -18.05
C THR A 26 8.66 17.32 -19.33
N ARG A 27 9.76 16.86 -19.94
CA ARG A 27 9.76 16.08 -21.20
C ARG A 27 9.66 14.57 -20.97
N ASP A 28 9.78 14.10 -19.74
CA ASP A 28 9.62 12.69 -19.39
C ASP A 28 8.19 12.23 -19.70
N LYS A 29 8.05 11.31 -20.67
CA LYS A 29 6.75 10.81 -21.13
C LYS A 29 6.13 9.79 -20.17
N ASP A 30 6.92 9.17 -19.31
CA ASP A 30 6.43 8.16 -18.37
C ASP A 30 5.93 8.80 -17.07
N LEU A 31 6.22 10.09 -16.86
CA LEU A 31 5.65 10.86 -15.76
C LEU A 31 4.27 11.40 -16.14
N SER A 32 3.26 11.00 -15.35
CA SER A 32 1.94 11.61 -15.32
C SER A 32 1.99 13.12 -15.05
N ILE A 33 0.95 13.84 -15.47
CA ILE A 33 0.81 15.27 -15.17
C ILE A 33 0.81 15.55 -13.66
N GLU A 34 0.21 14.67 -12.84
CA GLU A 34 0.19 14.85 -11.38
C GLU A 34 1.59 14.69 -10.77
N ALA A 35 2.41 13.76 -11.26
CA ALA A 35 3.80 13.63 -10.81
C ALA A 35 4.60 14.91 -11.13
N LYS A 36 4.41 15.46 -12.34
CA LYS A 36 5.04 16.73 -12.74
C LYS A 36 4.57 17.90 -11.87
N ALA A 37 3.27 17.95 -11.55
CA ALA A 37 2.70 18.97 -10.66
C ALA A 37 3.24 18.87 -9.23
N ILE A 38 3.36 17.65 -8.68
CA ILE A 38 3.97 17.42 -7.37
C ILE A 38 5.43 17.90 -7.37
N TYR A 39 6.21 17.58 -8.40
CA TYR A 39 7.59 18.07 -8.49
C TYR A 39 7.63 19.60 -8.59
N ALA A 40 6.78 20.20 -9.43
CA ALA A 40 6.70 21.65 -9.58
C ALA A 40 6.38 22.35 -8.25
N TYR A 41 5.46 21.78 -7.48
CA TYR A 41 5.12 22.25 -6.14
C TYR A 41 6.32 22.18 -5.20
N LEU A 42 7.02 21.03 -5.14
CA LEU A 42 8.23 20.88 -4.32
C LEU A 42 9.32 21.86 -4.74
N ALA A 43 9.50 22.09 -6.04
CA ALA A 43 10.47 23.06 -6.55
C ALA A 43 10.14 24.49 -6.10
N ALA A 44 8.87 24.90 -6.14
CA ALA A 44 8.45 26.22 -5.67
C ALA A 44 8.78 26.44 -4.18
N PHE A 45 8.64 25.40 -3.35
CA PHE A 45 9.03 25.42 -1.94
C PHE A 45 10.56 25.36 -1.73
N ALA A 46 11.30 24.73 -2.63
CA ALA A 46 12.75 24.65 -2.55
C ALA A 46 13.44 25.97 -2.92
N GLY A 47 12.79 26.82 -3.72
CA GLY A 47 13.40 28.08 -4.12
C GLY A 47 14.52 27.86 -5.14
N ASN A 48 15.64 28.54 -4.89
CA ASN A 48 16.92 28.30 -5.57
C ASN A 48 17.74 27.15 -4.93
N ASN A 49 17.24 26.57 -3.83
CA ASN A 49 17.87 25.40 -3.20
C ASN A 49 17.32 24.10 -3.82
N THR A 50 17.76 22.97 -3.27
CA THR A 50 17.32 21.64 -3.67
C THR A 50 16.47 20.95 -2.61
N GLU A 51 16.13 21.63 -1.52
CA GLU A 51 15.46 21.01 -0.38
C GLU A 51 14.11 21.66 -0.10
N ALA A 52 13.09 20.85 0.14
CA ALA A 52 11.73 21.30 0.44
C ALA A 52 11.14 20.49 1.60
N PHE A 53 10.32 21.11 2.43
CA PHE A 53 9.70 20.48 3.61
C PHE A 53 8.17 20.71 3.76
N PRO A 54 7.36 20.82 2.68
CA PRO A 54 5.92 20.89 2.83
C PRO A 54 5.33 19.57 3.34
N SER A 55 4.27 19.64 4.16
CA SER A 55 3.58 18.44 4.65
C SER A 55 2.81 17.75 3.52
N VAL A 56 2.55 16.45 3.66
CA VAL A 56 1.72 15.70 2.69
C VAL A 56 0.32 16.29 2.62
N GLU A 57 -0.24 16.65 3.77
CA GLU A 57 -1.56 17.27 3.88
C GLU A 57 -1.64 18.58 3.09
N LEU A 58 -0.63 19.46 3.24
CA LEU A 58 -0.56 20.72 2.51
C LEU A 58 -0.48 20.52 1.00
N ILE A 59 0.39 19.60 0.55
CA ILE A 59 0.52 19.29 -0.89
C ILE A 59 -0.82 18.78 -1.44
N CYS A 60 -1.48 17.87 -0.71
CA CYS A 60 -2.73 17.26 -1.15
C CYS A 60 -3.88 18.27 -1.19
N SER A 61 -3.96 19.15 -0.19
CA SER A 61 -5.01 20.19 -0.14
C SER A 61 -4.85 21.23 -1.24
N GLU A 62 -3.63 21.73 -1.46
CA GLU A 62 -3.38 22.78 -2.47
C GLU A 62 -3.41 22.26 -3.91
N LEU A 63 -2.91 21.05 -4.16
CA LEU A 63 -3.01 20.42 -5.48
C LEU A 63 -4.37 19.77 -5.75
N ASN A 64 -5.26 19.73 -4.75
CA ASN A 64 -6.57 19.08 -4.82
C ASN A 64 -6.49 17.61 -5.28
N ILE A 65 -5.60 16.84 -4.66
CA ILE A 65 -5.41 15.40 -4.93
C ILE A 65 -5.53 14.60 -3.65
N SER A 66 -6.05 13.37 -3.75
CA SER A 66 -6.11 12.47 -2.60
C SER A 66 -4.71 12.02 -2.16
N GLU A 67 -4.54 11.72 -0.88
CA GLU A 67 -3.27 11.24 -0.32
C GLU A 67 -2.76 9.97 -1.04
N ASN A 68 -3.67 9.06 -1.39
CA ASN A 68 -3.35 7.88 -2.19
C ASN A 68 -2.82 8.23 -3.59
N ARG A 69 -3.44 9.23 -4.25
CA ARG A 69 -2.99 9.73 -5.55
C ARG A 69 -1.61 10.36 -5.42
N TYR A 70 -1.43 11.23 -4.43
CA TYR A 70 -0.13 11.81 -4.11
C TYR A 70 0.95 10.74 -3.92
N HIS A 71 0.71 9.71 -3.10
CA HIS A 71 1.67 8.63 -2.88
C HIS A 71 2.00 7.85 -4.15
N LYS A 72 1.01 7.56 -5.00
CA LYS A 72 1.21 6.88 -6.29
C LYS A 72 2.15 7.68 -7.21
N HIS A 73 1.87 8.96 -7.41
CA HIS A 73 2.61 9.79 -8.36
C HIS A 73 3.97 10.24 -7.81
N ARG A 74 4.06 10.49 -6.50
CA ARG A 74 5.34 10.72 -5.80
C ARG A 74 6.26 9.50 -5.90
N LYS A 75 5.73 8.27 -5.85
CA LYS A 75 6.52 7.04 -6.02
C LYS A 75 7.21 7.00 -7.39
N ALA A 76 6.53 7.40 -8.45
CA ALA A 76 7.13 7.49 -9.79
C ALA A 76 8.33 8.46 -9.82
N LEU A 77 8.26 9.58 -9.11
CA LEU A 77 9.39 10.53 -8.99
C LEU A 77 10.58 9.91 -8.24
N LEU A 78 10.34 9.09 -7.19
CA LEU A 78 11.38 8.37 -6.45
C LEU A 78 12.06 7.30 -7.31
N GLU A 79 11.26 6.50 -8.02
CA GLU A 79 11.76 5.39 -8.88
C GLU A 79 12.64 5.92 -10.01
N LYS A 80 12.28 7.06 -10.58
CA LYS A 80 13.09 7.77 -11.59
C LYS A 80 14.18 8.66 -11.00
N GLN A 81 14.36 8.65 -9.68
CA GLN A 81 15.39 9.40 -8.96
C GLN A 81 15.32 10.93 -9.16
N TYR A 82 14.15 11.49 -9.47
CA TYR A 82 13.96 12.94 -9.53
C TYR A 82 13.93 13.59 -8.14
N ILE A 83 13.49 12.84 -7.13
CA ILE A 83 13.46 13.29 -5.74
C ILE A 83 13.99 12.22 -4.80
N ARG A 84 14.44 12.63 -3.62
CA ARG A 84 14.68 11.78 -2.44
C ARG A 84 13.84 12.27 -1.27
N ILE A 85 13.52 11.37 -0.34
CA ILE A 85 12.74 11.71 0.85
C ILE A 85 13.45 11.15 2.08
N ARG A 86 13.80 12.04 3.01
CA ARG A 86 14.19 11.69 4.36
C ARG A 86 13.02 11.94 5.30
N ARG A 87 12.91 11.13 6.37
CA ARG A 87 11.94 11.35 7.43
C ARG A 87 12.68 11.76 8.69
N GLU A 88 12.30 12.89 9.23
CA GLU A 88 12.82 13.39 10.50
C GLU A 88 11.78 13.15 11.59
N ARG A 89 12.19 12.45 12.66
CA ARG A 89 11.32 12.20 13.81
C ARG A 89 11.50 13.34 14.81
N LEU A 90 10.41 14.03 15.09
CA LEU A 90 10.37 15.07 16.12
C LEU A 90 10.25 14.44 17.50
N GLU A 91 10.66 15.18 18.53
CA GLU A 91 10.52 14.77 19.94
C GLU A 91 9.07 14.48 20.33
N THR A 92 8.12 15.15 19.67
CA THR A 92 6.66 14.96 19.83
C THR A 92 6.15 13.64 19.23
N GLY A 93 7.02 12.84 18.59
CA GLY A 93 6.67 11.56 17.96
C GLY A 93 6.13 11.67 16.53
N PHE A 94 5.82 12.89 16.07
CA PHE A 94 5.44 13.16 14.69
C PHE A 94 6.66 13.11 13.76
N SER A 95 6.47 12.68 12.51
CA SER A 95 7.53 12.67 11.51
C SER A 95 7.25 13.68 10.40
N LYS A 96 8.25 14.47 10.03
CA LYS A 96 8.21 15.37 8.87
C LYS A 96 8.95 14.76 7.70
N ASN A 97 8.41 14.95 6.49
CA ASN A 97 9.11 14.59 5.27
C ASN A 97 10.01 15.75 4.85
N HIS A 98 11.25 15.42 4.52
CA HIS A 98 12.23 16.32 3.97
C HIS A 98 12.58 15.84 2.55
N TYR A 99 12.17 16.61 1.55
CA TYR A 99 12.34 16.30 0.14
C TYR A 99 13.63 16.94 -0.39
N GLU A 100 14.38 16.19 -1.18
CA GLU A 100 15.56 16.66 -1.89
C GLU A 100 15.34 16.47 -3.40
N LEU A 101 15.40 17.56 -4.16
CA LEU A 101 15.29 17.60 -5.63
C LEU A 101 16.65 17.28 -6.23
N VAL A 102 16.73 16.14 -6.91
CA VAL A 102 18.00 15.63 -7.46
C VAL A 102 18.37 16.43 -8.71
N GLN A 103 19.53 17.09 -8.66
CA GLN A 103 20.06 17.91 -9.77
C GLN A 103 20.89 17.10 -10.77
N MET A 104 21.50 16.00 -10.31
CA MET A 104 22.30 15.11 -11.13
C MET A 104 21.77 13.70 -10.95
N ILE A 105 21.15 13.15 -12.00
CA ILE A 105 20.88 11.72 -12.04
C ILE A 105 22.20 11.07 -12.41
N PRO A 106 22.80 10.23 -11.53
CA PRO A 106 24.03 9.54 -11.88
C PRO A 106 23.80 8.72 -13.15
N ASP A 107 24.72 8.84 -14.11
CA ASP A 107 24.73 8.01 -15.32
C ASP A 107 24.88 6.55 -14.90
N THR A 108 23.76 5.88 -14.67
CA THR A 108 23.77 4.43 -14.50
C THR A 108 24.03 3.85 -15.89
N VAL A 109 25.28 3.44 -16.12
CA VAL A 109 25.62 2.49 -17.19
C VAL A 109 24.52 1.43 -17.21
N SER A 110 23.86 1.30 -18.35
CA SER A 110 22.91 0.25 -18.60
C SER A 110 23.64 -1.08 -18.43
N LEU A 111 23.54 -1.70 -17.26
CA LEU A 111 23.88 -3.10 -17.09
C LEU A 111 22.86 -3.87 -17.94
N GLN A 112 23.27 -4.19 -19.16
CA GLN A 112 22.66 -5.29 -19.91
C GLN A 112 22.88 -6.54 -19.06
N ASN A 113 21.81 -7.05 -18.45
CA ASN A 113 21.83 -8.35 -17.80
C ASN A 113 22.05 -9.42 -18.88
N VAL A 114 23.32 -9.74 -19.16
CA VAL A 114 23.70 -11.00 -19.79
C VAL A 114 23.33 -12.09 -18.80
N GLY A 115 22.56 -13.09 -19.27
CA GLY A 115 22.00 -14.13 -18.42
C GLY A 115 23.06 -14.90 -17.65
N ILE A 116 23.21 -14.59 -16.37
CA ILE A 116 23.87 -15.44 -15.39
C ILE A 116 22.76 -16.33 -14.81
N GLY A 117 22.70 -17.57 -15.29
CA GLY A 117 21.96 -18.60 -14.58
C GLY A 117 22.60 -18.76 -13.20
N ASN A 118 21.82 -18.62 -12.13
CA ASN A 118 22.14 -19.23 -10.85
C ASN A 118 20.93 -19.29 -9.92
N VAL A 119 20.74 -20.49 -9.38
CA VAL A 119 20.55 -20.82 -7.95
C VAL A 119 19.80 -19.78 -7.12
N GLY A 120 18.64 -20.21 -6.62
CA GLY A 120 17.63 -19.35 -6.03
C GLY A 120 18.09 -18.53 -4.82
N ILE A 121 17.85 -17.23 -4.90
CA ILE A 121 17.50 -16.39 -3.76
C ILE A 121 16.35 -15.47 -4.19
N ARG A 122 15.34 -15.44 -3.32
CA ARG A 122 14.05 -14.78 -3.47
C ARG A 122 14.23 -13.25 -3.57
N ILE A 123 13.51 -12.61 -4.49
CA ILE A 123 12.74 -11.37 -4.27
C ILE A 123 11.86 -11.13 -5.50
N VAL A 124 10.65 -10.68 -5.20
CA VAL A 124 9.42 -10.75 -6.00
C VAL A 124 9.40 -9.66 -7.07
N GLY A 125 9.26 -10.07 -8.34
CA GLY A 125 8.77 -9.22 -9.41
C GLY A 125 7.25 -9.21 -9.41
N ILE A 126 6.65 -8.11 -8.97
CA ILE A 126 5.38 -7.64 -9.53
C ILE A 126 5.75 -6.69 -10.65
N GLN A 127 5.16 -6.90 -11.82
CA GLN A 127 4.78 -5.92 -12.84
C GLN A 127 4.16 -6.78 -13.99
N ASN A 128 3.07 -6.43 -14.66
CA ASN A 128 2.27 -5.21 -14.63
C ASN A 128 1.05 -5.34 -15.57
N GLU A 129 0.13 -4.38 -15.43
CA GLU A 129 -0.79 -3.84 -16.47
C GLU A 129 -1.93 -4.78 -16.93
N GLY A 130 -3.21 -4.42 -16.87
CA GLY A 130 -3.83 -3.11 -16.92
C GLY A 130 -4.64 -3.00 -18.21
N THR A 131 -5.97 -3.08 -18.15
CA THR A 131 -6.81 -2.39 -19.13
C THR A 131 -8.11 -1.90 -18.53
N ASN A 132 -8.57 -0.83 -19.16
CA ASN A 132 -9.43 0.23 -18.72
C ASN A 132 -10.81 0.11 -19.38
N SER A 133 -11.84 0.70 -18.74
CA SER A 133 -13.04 1.32 -19.34
C SER A 133 -14.15 0.51 -20.04
N ASN A 134 -15.34 0.64 -19.45
CA ASN A 134 -16.68 0.96 -19.98
C ASN A 134 -17.45 0.09 -21.01
N SER A 135 -18.75 -0.06 -20.65
CA SER A 135 -19.98 -0.23 -21.47
C SER A 135 -20.64 -1.62 -21.55
N LEU A 136 -21.98 -1.55 -21.61
CA LEU A 136 -23.01 -2.58 -21.42
C LEU A 136 -23.08 -3.58 -22.59
N ASN A 137 -23.32 -4.88 -22.32
CA ASN A 137 -24.43 -5.62 -22.94
C ASN A 137 -24.71 -6.97 -22.24
N LYS A 138 -26.00 -7.34 -22.16
CA LYS A 138 -26.50 -8.67 -21.74
C LYS A 138 -26.16 -9.72 -22.80
N ASN A 139 -25.91 -10.97 -22.40
CA ASN A 139 -26.81 -12.10 -22.66
C ASN A 139 -26.26 -13.44 -22.14
N ASN A 140 -27.22 -14.33 -21.92
CA ASN A 140 -27.20 -15.61 -21.20
C ASN A 140 -26.64 -16.78 -22.07
N ILE A 141 -26.45 -17.94 -21.41
CA ILE A 141 -26.55 -19.34 -21.91
C ILE A 141 -25.23 -20.14 -22.09
N ASN A 142 -24.95 -20.92 -21.04
CA ASN A 142 -24.87 -22.41 -20.97
C ASN A 142 -23.73 -23.24 -21.61
N SER A 143 -23.20 -24.12 -20.72
CA SER A 143 -22.75 -25.51 -20.89
C SER A 143 -21.39 -25.88 -21.52
N ASN A 144 -20.53 -26.36 -20.61
CA ASN A 144 -19.84 -27.66 -20.59
C ASN A 144 -18.81 -28.00 -21.69
N SER A 145 -17.53 -28.14 -21.30
CA SER A 145 -16.93 -29.46 -20.98
C SER A 145 -15.42 -29.38 -20.73
N ASN A 146 -15.00 -29.87 -19.55
CA ASN A 146 -13.76 -30.60 -19.18
C ASN A 146 -12.52 -30.44 -20.10
N LYS A 147 -11.33 -30.08 -19.58
CA LYS A 147 -10.51 -30.85 -18.63
C LYS A 147 -9.30 -30.00 -18.23
N GLU A 148 -8.70 -30.32 -17.07
CA GLU A 148 -7.50 -29.72 -16.44
C GLU A 148 -7.74 -28.61 -15.41
N ASN A 149 -8.20 -28.98 -14.20
CA ASN A 149 -7.89 -28.21 -12.96
C ASN A 149 -8.42 -28.91 -11.69
N ILE A 150 -7.65 -29.86 -11.14
CA ILE A 150 -7.98 -30.51 -9.85
C ILE A 150 -7.55 -29.64 -8.64
N THR A 151 -6.75 -28.58 -8.86
CA THR A 151 -6.27 -27.69 -7.79
C THR A 151 -7.13 -26.43 -7.60
N SER A 152 -7.79 -25.93 -8.66
CA SER A 152 -8.60 -24.68 -8.57
C SER A 152 -9.90 -24.84 -7.76
N CYS A 153 -10.52 -26.02 -7.79
CA CYS A 153 -11.85 -26.25 -7.22
C CYS A 153 -11.89 -26.20 -5.68
N LYS A 154 -10.79 -26.55 -5.00
CA LYS A 154 -10.69 -26.47 -3.54
C LYS A 154 -10.47 -25.03 -3.05
N GLN A 155 -9.72 -24.24 -3.81
CA GLN A 155 -9.45 -22.83 -3.47
C GLN A 155 -10.68 -21.95 -3.71
N ASP A 156 -11.43 -22.19 -4.78
CA ASP A 156 -12.67 -21.45 -5.03
C ASP A 156 -13.73 -21.69 -3.94
N ASN A 157 -13.82 -22.91 -3.40
CA ASN A 157 -14.73 -23.21 -2.28
C ASN A 157 -14.33 -22.47 -0.98
N ALA A 158 -13.04 -22.40 -0.66
CA ALA A 158 -12.56 -21.68 0.53
C ALA A 158 -12.84 -20.16 0.44
N TYR A 159 -12.71 -19.57 -0.74
CA TYR A 159 -13.01 -18.15 -0.93
C TYR A 159 -14.50 -17.84 -0.77
N SER A 160 -15.38 -18.69 -1.33
CA SER A 160 -16.82 -18.55 -1.12
C SER A 160 -17.16 -18.70 0.37
N GLU A 161 -16.65 -19.73 1.02
CA GLU A 161 -16.95 -20.02 2.43
C GLU A 161 -16.60 -18.85 3.36
N ILE A 162 -15.40 -18.27 3.22
CA ILE A 162 -14.96 -17.15 4.06
C ILE A 162 -15.82 -15.90 3.83
N ILE A 163 -16.16 -15.60 2.58
CA ILE A 163 -16.90 -14.39 2.22
C ILE A 163 -18.39 -14.52 2.52
N ASP A 164 -18.97 -15.70 2.32
CA ASP A 164 -20.35 -15.98 2.69
C ASP A 164 -20.51 -15.91 4.21
N TYR A 165 -19.51 -16.37 4.97
CA TYR A 165 -19.49 -16.21 6.42
C TYR A 165 -19.43 -14.74 6.87
N LEU A 166 -18.57 -13.92 6.24
CA LEU A 166 -18.51 -12.48 6.49
C LEU A 166 -19.84 -11.80 6.18
N ASN A 167 -20.44 -12.13 5.03
CA ASN A 167 -21.72 -11.58 4.59
C ASN A 167 -22.84 -11.90 5.59
N LEU A 168 -22.89 -13.15 6.05
CA LEU A 168 -23.83 -13.62 7.07
C LEU A 168 -23.67 -12.87 8.39
N LYS A 169 -22.44 -12.73 8.89
CA LYS A 169 -22.17 -12.15 10.22
C LYS A 169 -22.27 -10.63 10.27
N ALA A 170 -21.85 -9.94 9.20
CA ALA A 170 -21.83 -8.48 9.15
C ALA A 170 -23.06 -7.90 8.42
N ASN A 171 -24.01 -8.73 7.97
CA ASN A 171 -25.14 -8.34 7.12
C ASN A 171 -24.69 -7.55 5.87
N THR A 172 -23.72 -8.11 5.15
CA THR A 172 -23.12 -7.50 3.95
C THR A 172 -23.29 -8.38 2.71
N LYS A 173 -22.92 -7.88 1.53
CA LYS A 173 -23.09 -8.56 0.23
C LYS A 173 -21.82 -8.51 -0.62
N TYR A 174 -20.67 -8.80 -0.03
CA TYR A 174 -19.40 -8.88 -0.75
C TYR A 174 -19.39 -10.08 -1.69
N ARG A 175 -18.80 -9.90 -2.88
CA ARG A 175 -18.67 -10.98 -3.88
C ARG A 175 -17.41 -11.79 -3.63
N SER A 176 -17.56 -13.10 -3.45
CA SER A 176 -16.44 -14.05 -3.38
C SER A 176 -15.65 -14.14 -4.71
N THR A 177 -16.28 -13.75 -5.83
CA THR A 177 -15.66 -13.67 -7.15
C THR A 177 -14.76 -12.45 -7.36
N ALA A 178 -14.77 -11.47 -6.44
CA ALA A 178 -14.00 -10.24 -6.59
C ALA A 178 -12.49 -10.50 -6.48
N GLY A 179 -11.72 -10.14 -7.52
CA GLY A 179 -10.28 -10.41 -7.59
C GLY A 179 -9.46 -9.80 -6.44
N ALA A 180 -9.81 -8.58 -5.98
CA ALA A 180 -9.15 -7.94 -4.85
C ALA A 180 -9.34 -8.73 -3.53
N THR A 181 -10.56 -9.21 -3.29
CA THR A 181 -10.91 -10.03 -2.13
C THR A 181 -10.20 -11.38 -2.17
N LYS A 182 -10.26 -12.06 -3.33
CA LYS A 182 -9.54 -13.33 -3.54
C LYS A 182 -8.03 -13.17 -3.28
N LYS A 183 -7.43 -12.07 -3.77
CA LYS A 183 -5.99 -11.79 -3.56
C LYS A 183 -5.62 -11.69 -2.08
N LEU A 184 -6.47 -11.05 -1.27
CA LEU A 184 -6.22 -10.91 0.17
C LEU A 184 -6.33 -12.24 0.92
N ILE A 185 -7.35 -13.04 0.60
CA ILE A 185 -7.55 -14.35 1.22
C ILE A 185 -6.46 -15.32 0.77
N LYS A 186 -6.15 -15.35 -0.53
CA LYS A 186 -5.08 -16.18 -1.10
C LYS A 186 -3.74 -15.94 -0.42
N ALA A 187 -3.34 -14.68 -0.28
CA ALA A 187 -2.08 -14.32 0.37
C ALA A 187 -2.00 -14.86 1.81
N ARG A 188 -3.10 -14.81 2.56
CA ARG A 188 -3.16 -15.34 3.94
C ARG A 188 -3.16 -16.87 4.01
N ILE A 189 -3.81 -17.54 3.07
CA ILE A 189 -3.69 -19.01 2.94
C ILE A 189 -2.24 -19.40 2.60
N GLU A 190 -1.57 -18.66 1.72
CA GLU A 190 -0.15 -18.88 1.38
C GLU A 190 0.80 -18.60 2.56
N GLU A 191 0.42 -17.70 3.47
CA GLU A 191 1.12 -17.45 4.75
C GLU A 191 0.87 -18.56 5.80
N GLY A 192 -0.06 -19.49 5.54
CA GLY A 192 -0.35 -20.65 6.39
C GLY A 192 -1.61 -20.52 7.25
N PHE A 193 -2.42 -19.46 7.07
CA PHE A 193 -3.67 -19.30 7.80
C PHE A 193 -4.79 -20.18 7.23
N THR A 194 -5.57 -20.78 8.13
CA THR A 194 -6.69 -21.67 7.82
C THR A 194 -8.00 -20.92 7.64
N VAL A 195 -9.00 -21.54 6.99
CA VAL A 195 -10.36 -20.98 6.86
C VAL A 195 -10.96 -20.60 8.22
N ASP A 196 -10.68 -21.40 9.25
CA ASP A 196 -11.16 -21.14 10.61
C ASP A 196 -10.50 -19.91 11.24
N ASP A 197 -9.25 -19.61 10.92
CA ASP A 197 -8.60 -18.36 11.35
C ASP A 197 -9.30 -17.13 10.76
N PHE A 198 -9.73 -17.20 9.49
CA PHE A 198 -10.53 -16.13 8.89
C PHE A 198 -11.87 -15.97 9.59
N LYS A 199 -12.58 -17.07 9.87
CA LYS A 199 -13.86 -17.04 10.60
C LYS A 199 -13.68 -16.45 11.99
N MET A 200 -12.61 -16.81 12.69
CA MET A 200 -12.25 -16.27 14.00
C MET A 200 -12.03 -14.76 13.95
N VAL A 201 -11.26 -14.26 12.97
CA VAL A 201 -11.07 -12.81 12.79
C VAL A 201 -12.40 -12.11 12.52
N ILE A 202 -13.27 -12.69 11.70
CA ILE A 202 -14.61 -12.16 11.41
C ILE A 202 -15.42 -12.08 12.71
N ASP A 203 -15.53 -13.16 13.48
CA ASP A 203 -16.32 -13.17 14.71
C ASP A 203 -15.82 -12.13 15.72
N LYS A 204 -14.49 -12.03 15.91
CA LYS A 204 -13.89 -11.05 16.82
C LYS A 204 -14.21 -9.61 16.40
N LYS A 205 -14.08 -9.30 15.10
CA LYS A 205 -14.31 -7.94 14.61
C LYS A 205 -15.77 -7.58 14.47
N VAL A 206 -16.63 -8.53 14.11
CA VAL A 206 -18.08 -8.32 14.14
C VAL A 206 -18.55 -8.05 15.55
N ALA A 207 -18.10 -8.83 16.55
CA ALA A 207 -18.45 -8.57 17.95
C ALA A 207 -17.99 -7.19 18.43
N ALA A 208 -16.79 -6.75 18.02
CA ALA A 208 -16.25 -5.47 18.44
C ALA A 208 -16.83 -4.27 17.68
N TRP A 209 -17.13 -4.40 16.39
CA TRP A 209 -17.36 -3.25 15.50
C TRP A 209 -18.76 -3.18 14.92
N LEU A 210 -19.56 -4.25 14.91
CA LEU A 210 -20.86 -4.25 14.21
C LEU A 210 -21.81 -3.18 14.73
N HIS A 211 -21.85 -3.00 16.06
CA HIS A 211 -22.72 -2.03 16.72
C HIS A 211 -22.02 -0.71 17.05
N ASP A 212 -20.75 -0.57 16.66
CA ASP A 212 -19.98 0.65 16.87
C ASP A 212 -20.20 1.61 15.69
N PRO A 213 -20.75 2.83 15.91
CA PRO A 213 -21.04 3.78 14.84
C PRO A 213 -19.81 4.25 14.06
N GLN A 214 -18.62 4.23 14.67
CA GLN A 214 -17.37 4.65 14.05
C GLN A 214 -16.69 3.49 13.33
N PHE A 215 -16.76 2.29 13.90
CA PHE A 215 -15.98 1.15 13.44
C PHE A 215 -16.71 0.18 12.49
N ASN A 216 -18.05 0.18 12.44
CA ASN A 216 -18.81 -0.75 11.61
C ASN A 216 -18.43 -0.71 10.10
N GLN A 217 -18.06 0.46 9.58
CA GLN A 217 -17.66 0.67 8.18
C GLN A 217 -16.38 -0.08 7.79
N TYR A 218 -15.62 -0.56 8.79
CA TYR A 218 -14.38 -1.31 8.58
C TYR A 218 -14.61 -2.82 8.52
N LEU A 219 -15.85 -3.31 8.67
CA LEU A 219 -16.24 -4.72 8.45
C LEU A 219 -16.27 -5.05 6.95
N ARG A 220 -15.09 -5.05 6.33
CA ARG A 220 -14.88 -5.32 4.90
C ARG A 220 -13.61 -6.14 4.66
N PRO A 221 -13.54 -6.94 3.58
CA PRO A 221 -12.40 -7.82 3.33
C PRO A 221 -11.05 -7.11 3.31
N SER A 222 -10.98 -5.89 2.76
CA SER A 222 -9.74 -5.11 2.68
C SER A 222 -9.15 -4.74 4.03
N THR A 223 -10.00 -4.57 5.04
CA THR A 223 -9.56 -4.20 6.39
C THR A 223 -9.30 -5.44 7.23
N LEU A 224 -10.23 -6.41 7.20
CA LEU A 224 -10.13 -7.62 8.01
C LEU A 224 -8.96 -8.50 7.59
N PHE A 225 -8.66 -8.58 6.28
CA PHE A 225 -7.64 -9.50 5.73
C PHE A 225 -6.37 -8.78 5.29
N GLN A 226 -6.09 -7.61 5.89
CA GLN A 226 -4.86 -6.87 5.65
C GLN A 226 -3.68 -7.54 6.37
N ALA A 227 -2.58 -7.77 5.65
CA ALA A 227 -1.39 -8.47 6.16
C ALA A 227 -0.91 -7.94 7.52
N SER A 228 -0.78 -6.62 7.64
CA SER A 228 -0.26 -5.94 8.84
C SER A 228 -1.18 -6.00 10.06
N LYS A 229 -2.40 -6.51 9.92
CA LYS A 229 -3.43 -6.50 10.96
C LYS A 229 -4.01 -7.88 11.24
N PHE A 230 -3.97 -8.79 10.27
CA PHE A 230 -4.64 -10.10 10.34
C PHE A 230 -4.22 -10.91 11.57
N GLU A 231 -2.92 -11.13 11.77
CA GLU A 231 -2.40 -11.87 12.93
C GLU A 231 -2.73 -11.17 14.25
N GLY A 232 -2.72 -9.83 14.27
CA GLY A 232 -3.12 -9.05 15.43
C GLY A 232 -4.58 -9.26 15.79
N TYR A 233 -5.48 -9.25 14.79
CA TYR A 233 -6.91 -9.52 14.99
C TYR A 233 -7.15 -10.97 15.41
N LEU A 234 -6.41 -11.91 14.83
CA LEU A 234 -6.50 -13.32 15.18
C LEU A 234 -6.10 -13.57 16.63
N ASN A 235 -5.11 -12.84 17.15
CA ASN A 235 -4.61 -12.96 18.53
C ASN A 235 -5.29 -12.02 19.54
N GLU A 236 -6.22 -11.18 19.10
CA GLU A 236 -6.90 -10.23 19.97
C GLU A 236 -7.69 -10.94 21.07
N ARG A 237 -7.52 -10.50 22.31
CA ARG A 237 -8.24 -11.05 23.47
C ARG A 237 -9.61 -10.39 23.54
N VAL A 238 -10.64 -11.07 23.06
CA VAL A 238 -12.02 -10.63 23.28
C VAL A 238 -12.34 -10.86 24.75
N ARG A 239 -12.67 -9.79 25.48
CA ARG A 239 -13.22 -9.92 26.83
C ARG A 239 -14.61 -10.56 26.70
N GLY A 240 -14.70 -11.86 26.97
CA GLY A 240 -15.99 -12.57 27.03
C GLY A 240 -16.16 -13.84 26.17
N TYR A 241 -15.11 -14.43 25.59
CA TYR A 241 -15.22 -15.73 24.90
C TYR A 241 -14.14 -16.72 25.36
N GLU A 242 -14.54 -17.70 26.19
CA GLU A 242 -13.71 -18.86 26.58
C GLU A 242 -13.74 -19.91 25.46
N GLY A 243 -12.93 -19.71 24.42
CA GLY A 243 -12.71 -20.69 23.37
C GLY A 243 -11.39 -21.44 23.59
N ASN A 244 -11.50 -22.73 23.88
CA ASN A 244 -10.45 -23.76 24.07
C ASN A 244 -9.05 -23.43 23.53
N ARG A 245 -8.10 -23.19 24.44
CA ARG A 245 -6.67 -23.40 24.18
C ARG A 245 -6.30 -24.79 24.65
N THR A 246 -5.99 -25.69 23.71
CA THR A 246 -5.26 -26.93 24.02
C THR A 246 -3.86 -26.53 24.49
N SER A 247 -3.66 -26.51 25.80
CA SER A 247 -2.34 -26.39 26.41
C SER A 247 -1.55 -27.65 26.12
N VAL A 248 -0.68 -27.62 25.11
CA VAL A 248 0.39 -28.61 24.96
C VAL A 248 1.46 -28.25 26.00
N THR A 249 1.33 -28.82 27.20
CA THR A 249 2.41 -28.86 28.18
C THR A 249 3.50 -29.78 27.61
N LYS A 250 4.59 -29.21 27.11
CA LYS A 250 5.83 -29.97 26.92
C LYS A 250 6.36 -30.31 28.31
N VAL A 251 6.15 -31.56 28.71
CA VAL A 251 6.89 -32.18 29.82
C VAL A 251 8.34 -32.30 29.35
N TYR A 252 9.24 -31.55 29.97
CA TYR A 252 10.66 -31.84 29.89
C TYR A 252 10.94 -32.96 30.90
N SER A 253 11.36 -34.11 30.40
CA SER A 253 11.95 -35.18 31.20
C SER A 253 13.31 -34.69 31.69
N ASP A 254 13.39 -34.41 33.00
CA ASP A 254 14.66 -34.23 33.71
C ASP A 254 15.38 -35.59 33.77
N ASP A 255 16.17 -35.87 32.75
CA ASP A 255 17.24 -36.85 32.80
C ASP A 255 18.51 -36.15 32.30
N ILE A 256 19.33 -35.68 33.24
CA ILE A 256 20.77 -35.97 33.34
C ILE A 256 21.26 -35.40 34.68
N ASN A 257 21.52 -36.33 35.60
CA ASN A 257 22.45 -36.19 36.71
C ASN A 257 23.84 -35.88 36.16
N PHE A 258 24.49 -34.81 36.64
CA PHE A 258 25.79 -34.79 37.34
C PHE A 258 26.16 -33.36 37.71
#